data_AF-A0A428MMA1-F1
#
_entry.id   AF-A0A428MMA1-F1
#
_cell.length_a   1.000
_cell.length_b   1.000
_cell.length_c   1.000
_cell.angle_alpha   90.00
_cell.angle_beta   90.00
_cell.angle_gamma   90.00
#
_symmetry.space_group_name_H-M   'P 1'
#
loop_
_entity.id
_entity.type
_entity.pdbx_description
1 polymer ?
#
loop_
_entity_poly.entity_id
_entity_poly.type
_entity_poly.pdbx_seq_one_letter_code
_entity_poly.pdbx_strand_id
1 'polypeptide(L)'
;MLPLKTVPFSLVLMVAIGSPMQAGAQTQAQIASVATVAGASTAEISKAQQDMWTSPPQGIFATPPTLALIPHSPQAHPGDIWLRSTDEGLHIWGRVQADQEGFHWPQQKSEMLAGDHIEVWLAASPDVPMPAIGWGSQFGKTELKGREDCMRDAGFGVESDAGRKNCQRWYDEQVQYRRDLQRLFVRQWLISGAGIGYPLQGHFFEDYAFTAYAGLSANFFHELLPNLLQPKSDDGLKVDIGGEGRHETKQVINGRSYQDFHQTGYRFHIFIPYTAFPPAQQLKLTDLYLMVDVFGSAAEGRRMGEYSSTSAKRQWGKPATFNHLRLASPRTYSITPCENKPVQTDLYGDEYRSWFFPTKPGKDATLQSTFALINPAGGYMYDAAGVSPEASQAKYFWKELANGATVCGPNLGWHKGDISTHSEFSVNEKYFEAKILPDEWTLIRSGPDTWTHSQFGSGQCGSCPVVGFNLYAVSPKGQVRSALKIEKDLSGQGGLPGNADLAIDPDWKRITLYLTFDDYEANDHKARSTSTTYCLEGHAYKKCGESEHANPPEPANFPDLGSPE
;
A
#
# COMPACT_ATOMS: atom_id res chain seq x y z
N MET A 1 -62.99 12.31 -22.74
CA MET A 1 -63.44 10.97 -23.14
C MET A 1 -62.41 10.38 -24.09
N LEU A 2 -61.59 9.46 -23.58
CA LEU A 2 -60.70 8.52 -24.28
C LEU A 2 -60.40 7.41 -23.25
N PRO A 3 -60.47 6.11 -23.61
CA PRO A 3 -60.59 5.04 -22.61
C PRO A 3 -59.23 4.54 -22.12
N LEU A 4 -59.16 4.24 -20.82
CA LEU A 4 -58.09 3.48 -20.18
C LEU A 4 -58.01 2.06 -20.76
N LYS A 5 -56.82 1.64 -21.21
CA LYS A 5 -56.47 0.24 -21.42
C LYS A 5 -55.90 -0.34 -20.12
N THR A 6 -56.67 -1.20 -19.47
CA THR A 6 -56.20 -2.11 -18.41
C THR A 6 -55.48 -3.31 -19.03
N VAL A 7 -54.24 -3.55 -18.61
CA VAL A 7 -53.48 -4.78 -18.89
C VAL A 7 -53.57 -5.68 -17.65
N PRO A 8 -53.95 -6.96 -17.76
CA PRO A 8 -53.94 -7.86 -16.61
C PRO A 8 -52.51 -8.36 -16.36
N PHE A 9 -52.00 -8.12 -15.15
CA PHE A 9 -50.81 -8.78 -14.62
C PHE A 9 -51.24 -10.12 -14.01
N SER A 10 -50.92 -11.23 -14.66
CA SER A 10 -51.01 -12.56 -14.07
C SER A 10 -49.78 -12.81 -13.21
N LEU A 11 -49.98 -12.82 -11.89
CA LEU A 11 -48.98 -13.23 -10.90
C LEU A 11 -48.91 -14.76 -10.88
N VAL A 12 -47.85 -15.34 -11.46
CA VAL A 12 -47.55 -16.77 -11.31
C VAL A 12 -46.78 -16.96 -10.01
N LEU A 13 -47.46 -17.48 -8.99
CA LEU A 13 -46.87 -17.90 -7.72
C LEU A 13 -46.23 -19.28 -7.92
N MET A 14 -44.90 -19.34 -8.11
CA MET A 14 -44.16 -20.59 -8.00
C MET A 14 -43.93 -20.91 -6.52
N VAL A 15 -44.64 -21.92 -6.01
CA VAL A 15 -44.38 -22.53 -4.71
C VAL A 15 -43.20 -23.50 -4.88
N ALA A 16 -42.01 -23.10 -4.44
CA ALA A 16 -40.87 -23.99 -4.29
C ALA A 16 -41.06 -24.82 -3.01
N ILE A 17 -41.29 -26.13 -3.19
CA ILE A 17 -41.31 -27.11 -2.10
C ILE A 17 -39.85 -27.36 -1.73
N GLY A 18 -39.39 -26.77 -0.63
CA GLY A 18 -38.04 -26.94 -0.10
C GLY A 18 -37.87 -28.29 0.58
N SER A 19 -36.91 -29.09 0.10
CA SER A 19 -36.36 -30.23 0.82
C SER A 19 -35.59 -29.76 2.07
N PRO A 20 -35.56 -30.53 3.17
CA PRO A 20 -34.86 -30.15 4.39
C PRO A 20 -33.35 -30.11 4.15
N MET A 21 -32.74 -28.93 4.34
CA MET A 21 -31.29 -28.78 4.41
C MET A 21 -30.76 -29.55 5.63
N GLN A 22 -29.91 -30.55 5.38
CA GLN A 22 -29.06 -31.12 6.41
C GLN A 22 -28.13 -30.03 6.94
N ALA A 23 -28.11 -29.88 8.27
CA ALA A 23 -27.18 -29.01 8.98
C ALA A 23 -25.74 -29.50 8.71
N GLY A 24 -25.06 -28.84 7.77
CA GLY A 24 -23.64 -29.05 7.52
C GLY A 24 -22.82 -28.62 8.72
N ALA A 25 -21.97 -29.52 9.20
CA ALA A 25 -20.96 -29.23 10.21
C ALA A 25 -20.14 -28.01 9.78
N GLN A 26 -20.08 -26.98 10.62
CA GLN A 26 -19.17 -25.85 10.42
C GLN A 26 -17.73 -26.36 10.55
N THR A 27 -17.09 -26.68 9.44
CA THR A 27 -15.66 -26.97 9.38
C THR A 27 -14.91 -25.71 9.79
N GLN A 28 -14.25 -25.76 10.96
CA GLN A 28 -13.29 -24.74 11.39
C GLN A 28 -12.21 -24.59 10.31
N ALA A 29 -11.86 -23.36 9.96
CA ALA A 29 -10.78 -23.09 9.03
C ALA A 29 -9.48 -23.66 9.63
N GLN A 30 -8.87 -24.64 8.94
CA GLN A 30 -7.60 -25.19 9.36
C GLN A 30 -6.49 -24.19 9.01
N ILE A 31 -5.70 -23.81 10.02
CA ILE A 31 -4.49 -23.01 9.80
C ILE A 31 -3.41 -23.95 9.28
N ALA A 32 -2.90 -23.69 8.08
CA ALA A 32 -1.79 -24.45 7.52
C ALA A 32 -0.46 -23.76 7.88
N SER A 33 0.48 -24.54 8.43
CA SER A 33 1.82 -24.06 8.74
C SER A 33 2.73 -24.22 7.52
N VAL A 34 3.35 -23.15 7.06
CA VAL A 34 4.34 -23.16 5.98
C VAL A 34 5.69 -23.51 6.60
N ALA A 35 6.21 -24.70 6.33
CA ALA A 35 7.50 -25.14 6.91
C ALA A 35 8.67 -24.27 6.43
N THR A 36 9.62 -24.01 7.32
CA THR A 36 10.93 -23.43 6.99
C THR A 36 11.88 -24.51 6.50
N VAL A 37 12.71 -24.17 5.52
CA VAL A 37 13.90 -24.99 5.23
C VAL A 37 14.95 -24.61 6.26
N ALA A 38 15.01 -25.35 7.37
CA ALA A 38 16.02 -25.14 8.38
C ALA A 38 17.41 -25.52 7.82
N GLY A 39 18.27 -24.53 7.61
CA GLY A 39 19.69 -24.76 7.32
C GLY A 39 20.11 -24.85 5.86
N ALA A 40 19.20 -24.76 4.89
CA ALA A 40 19.63 -24.60 3.50
C ALA A 40 20.12 -23.17 3.29
N SER A 41 21.43 -23.00 3.15
CA SER A 41 21.99 -21.70 2.77
C SER A 41 21.32 -21.20 1.48
N THR A 42 21.23 -19.88 1.28
CA THR A 42 20.82 -19.29 0.00
C THR A 42 21.59 -19.89 -1.19
N ALA A 43 22.80 -20.42 -0.96
CA ALA A 43 23.58 -21.17 -1.94
C ALA A 43 23.02 -22.58 -2.23
N GLU A 44 22.41 -23.29 -1.28
CA GLU A 44 21.71 -24.57 -1.53
C GLU A 44 20.36 -24.37 -2.22
N ILE A 45 19.66 -23.26 -1.95
CA ILE A 45 18.42 -22.92 -2.68
C ILE A 45 18.75 -22.39 -4.08
N SER A 46 19.80 -21.59 -4.25
CA SER A 46 20.30 -21.17 -5.57
C SER A 46 20.84 -22.36 -6.37
N LYS A 47 21.53 -23.30 -5.71
CA LYS A 47 21.97 -24.55 -6.31
C LYS A 47 20.80 -25.47 -6.61
N ALA A 48 19.78 -25.55 -5.75
CA ALA A 48 18.54 -26.28 -6.03
C ALA A 48 17.72 -25.62 -7.14
N GLN A 49 17.76 -24.28 -7.29
CA GLN A 49 17.19 -23.54 -8.42
C GLN A 49 17.98 -23.79 -9.71
N GLN A 50 19.32 -23.93 -9.66
CA GLN A 50 20.17 -24.32 -10.78
C GLN A 50 20.08 -25.82 -11.13
N ASP A 51 19.83 -26.67 -10.13
CA ASP A 51 19.70 -28.12 -10.26
C ASP A 51 18.25 -28.52 -10.61
N MET A 52 17.25 -27.66 -10.34
CA MET A 52 15.85 -27.86 -10.76
C MET A 52 15.72 -28.05 -12.27
N TRP A 53 16.65 -27.47 -13.04
CA TRP A 53 16.78 -27.62 -14.49
C TRP A 53 17.13 -29.05 -14.92
N THR A 54 17.60 -29.91 -14.01
CA THR A 54 18.00 -31.30 -14.31
C THR A 54 17.31 -32.33 -13.41
N SER A 55 16.89 -31.97 -12.20
CA SER A 55 16.04 -32.76 -11.30
C SER A 55 15.48 -31.85 -10.21
N PRO A 56 14.15 -31.68 -10.06
CA PRO A 56 13.62 -31.03 -8.87
C PRO A 56 14.19 -31.73 -7.63
N PRO A 57 14.45 -31.03 -6.51
CA PRO A 57 14.91 -31.70 -5.30
C PRO A 57 13.86 -32.76 -4.95
N GLN A 58 14.13 -34.02 -5.28
CA GLN A 58 13.14 -35.10 -5.16
C GLN A 58 12.62 -35.21 -3.72
N GLY A 59 13.37 -34.64 -2.77
CA GLY A 59 12.98 -34.46 -1.39
C GLY A 59 11.68 -33.69 -1.17
N ILE A 60 11.31 -32.66 -1.96
CA ILE A 60 10.10 -31.87 -1.64
C ILE A 60 8.82 -32.69 -1.83
N PHE A 61 8.70 -33.38 -2.97
CA PHE A 61 7.56 -34.25 -3.29
C PHE A 61 7.54 -35.55 -2.47
N ALA A 62 8.65 -35.87 -1.78
CA ALA A 62 8.71 -36.96 -0.82
C ALA A 62 8.15 -36.57 0.57
N THR A 63 7.91 -35.28 0.83
CA THR A 63 7.25 -34.82 2.05
C THR A 63 5.73 -34.77 1.89
N PRO A 64 4.94 -34.84 2.98
CA PRO A 64 3.50 -34.63 2.90
C PRO A 64 3.15 -33.26 2.30
N PRO A 65 2.09 -33.16 1.48
CA PRO A 65 1.66 -31.88 0.93
C PRO A 65 1.16 -30.93 2.02
N THR A 66 1.31 -29.63 1.77
CA THR A 66 0.78 -28.58 2.66
C THR A 66 -0.71 -28.38 2.45
N LEU A 67 -1.16 -28.44 1.19
CA LEU A 67 -2.56 -28.31 0.79
C LEU A 67 -2.88 -29.34 -0.30
N ALA A 68 -4.13 -29.78 -0.39
CA ALA A 68 -4.62 -30.59 -1.49
C ALA A 68 -5.43 -29.71 -2.46
N LEU A 69 -5.40 -30.03 -3.75
CA LEU A 69 -6.31 -29.47 -4.74
C LEU A 69 -7.63 -30.26 -4.69
N ILE A 70 -8.73 -29.56 -4.38
CA ILE A 70 -10.08 -30.11 -4.27
C ILE A 70 -10.76 -29.95 -5.64
N PRO A 71 -11.09 -31.04 -6.34
CA PRO A 71 -11.82 -30.96 -7.61
C PRO A 71 -13.24 -30.43 -7.39
N HIS A 72 -13.65 -29.45 -8.20
CA HIS A 72 -15.02 -28.91 -8.16
C HIS A 72 -15.95 -29.54 -9.20
N SER A 73 -15.43 -30.45 -10.02
CA SER A 73 -16.19 -31.31 -10.93
C SER A 73 -15.44 -32.61 -11.20
N PRO A 74 -16.09 -33.64 -11.78
CA PRO A 74 -15.43 -34.90 -12.10
C PRO A 74 -14.27 -34.79 -13.10
N GLN A 75 -14.26 -33.75 -13.93
CA GLN A 75 -13.24 -33.51 -14.96
C GLN A 75 -12.10 -32.60 -14.46
N ALA A 76 -12.24 -32.01 -13.28
CA ALA A 76 -11.20 -31.17 -12.69
C ALA A 76 -10.01 -32.01 -12.21
N HIS A 77 -8.80 -31.50 -12.43
CA HIS A 77 -7.56 -32.22 -12.15
C HIS A 77 -7.21 -32.20 -10.66
N PRO A 78 -7.15 -33.36 -9.96
CA PRO A 78 -6.71 -33.40 -8.58
C PRO A 78 -5.20 -33.18 -8.50
N GLY A 79 -4.72 -32.88 -7.30
CA GLY A 79 -3.30 -32.72 -7.08
C GLY A 79 -2.97 -32.23 -5.68
N ASP A 80 -1.69 -31.93 -5.50
CA ASP A 80 -1.08 -31.66 -4.21
C ASP A 80 -0.20 -30.42 -4.31
N ILE A 81 -0.18 -29.60 -3.25
CA ILE A 81 0.58 -28.35 -3.16
C ILE A 81 1.50 -28.36 -1.94
N TRP A 82 2.75 -27.98 -2.13
CA TRP A 82 3.76 -27.80 -1.08
C TRP A 82 4.17 -26.34 -1.01
N LEU A 83 4.20 -25.79 0.20
CA LEU A 83 4.56 -24.39 0.44
C LEU A 83 5.80 -24.29 1.33
N ARG A 84 6.75 -23.44 0.97
CA ARG A 84 7.90 -23.07 1.83
C ARG A 84 8.15 -21.57 1.75
N SER A 85 8.56 -20.98 2.87
CA SER A 85 8.99 -19.58 2.93
C SER A 85 10.49 -19.49 3.18
N THR A 86 11.16 -18.58 2.49
CA THR A 86 12.60 -18.30 2.62
C THR A 86 12.80 -16.83 3.00
N ASP A 87 14.07 -16.41 3.08
CA ASP A 87 14.46 -15.00 3.25
C ASP A 87 14.08 -14.11 2.06
N GLU A 88 13.87 -14.70 0.90
CA GLU A 88 13.62 -13.98 -0.34
C GLU A 88 12.13 -13.93 -0.71
N GLY A 89 11.34 -14.95 -0.32
CA GLY A 89 9.92 -14.99 -0.63
C GLY A 89 9.21 -16.30 -0.32
N LEU A 90 8.09 -16.51 -1.02
CA LEU A 90 7.26 -17.71 -0.95
C LEU A 90 7.52 -18.61 -2.16
N HIS A 91 7.74 -19.89 -1.90
CA HIS A 91 7.84 -20.93 -2.91
C HIS A 91 6.60 -21.83 -2.85
N ILE A 92 6.03 -22.09 -4.03
CA ILE A 92 4.85 -22.92 -4.24
C ILE A 92 5.24 -24.01 -5.22
N TRP A 93 5.25 -25.27 -4.78
CA TRP A 93 5.36 -26.42 -5.68
C TRP A 93 4.02 -27.09 -5.79
N GLY A 94 3.67 -27.53 -6.99
CA GLY A 94 2.47 -28.32 -7.21
C GLY A 94 2.74 -29.53 -8.07
N ARG A 95 1.93 -30.56 -7.85
CA ARG A 95 1.85 -31.75 -8.68
C ARG A 95 0.39 -31.98 -9.03
N VAL A 96 0.09 -31.93 -10.33
CA VAL A 96 -1.26 -32.05 -10.85
C VAL A 96 -1.35 -33.34 -11.66
N GLN A 97 -2.39 -34.13 -11.37
CA GLN A 97 -2.67 -35.36 -12.10
C GLN A 97 -3.68 -35.06 -13.21
N ALA A 98 -3.38 -35.49 -14.43
CA ALA A 98 -4.31 -35.39 -15.55
C ALA A 98 -4.25 -36.66 -16.40
N ASP A 99 -5.40 -37.06 -16.92
CA ASP A 99 -5.59 -38.22 -17.78
C ASP A 99 -5.67 -37.84 -19.27
N GLN A 100 -5.52 -36.56 -19.61
CA GLN A 100 -5.77 -36.04 -20.96
C GLN A 100 -4.54 -36.06 -21.88
N GLU A 101 -4.80 -36.40 -23.14
CA GLU A 101 -3.87 -36.20 -24.25
C GLU A 101 -3.82 -34.70 -24.60
N GLY A 102 -2.82 -33.99 -24.05
CA GLY A 102 -2.39 -32.67 -24.49
C GLY A 102 -2.97 -31.52 -23.66
N PHE A 103 -2.16 -30.98 -22.76
CA PHE A 103 -2.41 -29.67 -22.16
C PHE A 103 -2.36 -28.60 -23.24
N HIS A 104 -3.36 -27.73 -23.27
CA HIS A 104 -3.41 -26.55 -24.12
C HIS A 104 -3.03 -25.33 -23.29
N TRP A 105 -1.72 -25.10 -23.19
CA TRP A 105 -1.13 -23.95 -22.50
C TRP A 105 -1.31 -22.66 -23.31
N PRO A 106 -2.05 -21.66 -22.80
CA PRO A 106 -2.19 -20.34 -23.41
C PRO A 106 -0.83 -19.67 -23.63
N GLN A 107 -0.67 -18.96 -24.75
CA GLN A 107 0.56 -18.20 -25.05
C GLN A 107 0.40 -16.70 -24.80
N GLN A 108 -0.84 -16.22 -24.69
CA GLN A 108 -1.16 -14.81 -24.47
C GLN A 108 -2.29 -14.64 -23.45
N LYS A 109 -2.33 -13.46 -22.82
CA LYS A 109 -3.29 -13.14 -21.75
C LYS A 109 -4.75 -13.39 -22.15
N SER A 110 -5.13 -13.09 -23.39
CA SER A 110 -6.50 -13.27 -23.88
C SER A 110 -6.96 -14.72 -23.97
N GLU A 111 -6.03 -15.66 -24.01
CA GLU A 111 -6.30 -17.11 -24.06
C GLU A 111 -6.32 -17.75 -22.68
N MET A 112 -5.78 -17.06 -21.65
CA MET A 112 -5.53 -17.63 -20.33
C MET A 112 -6.74 -18.34 -19.75
N LEU A 113 -7.90 -17.69 -19.76
CA LEU A 113 -9.10 -18.25 -19.15
C LEU A 113 -9.63 -19.48 -19.90
N ALA A 114 -9.36 -19.59 -21.20
CA ALA A 114 -9.89 -20.68 -22.03
C ALA A 114 -8.98 -21.91 -22.08
N GLY A 115 -7.68 -21.77 -21.81
CA GLY A 115 -6.74 -22.90 -21.79
C GLY A 115 -6.38 -23.37 -20.39
N ASP A 116 -5.48 -24.36 -20.33
CA ASP A 116 -4.92 -24.87 -19.09
C ASP A 116 -4.09 -23.78 -18.41
N HIS A 117 -4.39 -23.50 -17.14
CA HIS A 117 -3.64 -22.50 -16.38
C HIS A 117 -3.74 -22.73 -14.87
N ILE A 118 -2.83 -22.08 -14.16
CA ILE A 118 -2.80 -22.01 -12.70
C ILE A 118 -3.12 -20.58 -12.31
N GLU A 119 -3.97 -20.37 -11.31
CA GLU A 119 -4.12 -19.07 -10.68
C GLU A 119 -3.54 -19.11 -9.27
N VAL A 120 -2.70 -18.14 -8.94
CA VAL A 120 -2.23 -17.93 -7.57
C VAL A 120 -2.78 -16.61 -7.05
N TRP A 121 -3.54 -16.70 -5.95
CA TRP A 121 -4.12 -15.58 -5.25
C TRP A 121 -3.42 -15.38 -3.91
N LEU A 122 -2.96 -14.17 -3.63
CA LEU A 122 -2.23 -13.83 -2.40
C LEU A 122 -2.75 -12.54 -1.78
N ALA A 123 -2.93 -12.55 -0.46
CA ALA A 123 -3.22 -11.38 0.37
C ALA A 123 -2.45 -11.45 1.70
N ALA A 124 -2.06 -10.30 2.26
CA ALA A 124 -1.43 -10.22 3.58
C ALA A 124 -2.44 -10.00 4.72
N SER A 125 -3.72 -9.82 4.39
CA SER A 125 -4.82 -9.56 5.33
C SER A 125 -6.09 -10.25 4.83
N PRO A 126 -6.98 -10.76 5.72
CA PRO A 126 -8.23 -11.38 5.30
C PRO A 126 -9.24 -10.34 4.77
N ASP A 127 -9.06 -9.09 5.18
CA ASP A 127 -9.88 -7.93 4.87
C ASP A 127 -9.03 -6.67 4.70
N VAL A 128 -9.65 -5.64 4.12
CA VAL A 128 -9.08 -4.30 4.00
C VAL A 128 -10.04 -3.36 4.72
N PRO A 129 -9.74 -2.98 5.98
CA PRO A 129 -10.55 -2.00 6.69
C PRO A 129 -10.62 -0.70 5.88
N MET A 130 -11.84 -0.26 5.60
CA MET A 130 -12.11 0.99 4.91
C MET A 130 -12.89 1.90 5.86
N PRO A 131 -12.53 3.19 6.02
CA PRO A 131 -13.33 4.13 6.81
C PRO A 131 -14.72 4.31 6.20
N ALA A 132 -15.69 4.87 6.92
CA ALA A 132 -17.00 5.18 6.34
C ALA A 132 -16.86 6.04 5.07
N ILE A 133 -17.81 5.93 4.13
CA ILE A 133 -17.81 6.83 2.95
C ILE A 133 -18.06 8.24 3.46
N GLY A 134 -17.17 9.18 3.19
CA GLY A 134 -17.25 10.50 3.81
C GLY A 134 -16.12 11.44 3.42
N TRP A 135 -16.21 12.65 3.96
CA TRP A 135 -15.22 13.72 3.81
C TRP A 135 -15.19 14.57 5.09
N GLY A 136 -14.15 15.40 5.22
CA GLY A 136 -13.97 16.30 6.35
C GLY A 136 -13.90 17.77 5.94
N SER A 137 -14.46 18.65 6.78
CA SER A 137 -14.28 20.10 6.71
C SER A 137 -13.80 20.71 8.03
N GLN A 138 -13.60 22.03 8.09
CA GLN A 138 -13.29 22.75 9.33
C GLN A 138 -14.32 22.56 10.46
N PHE A 139 -15.52 22.06 10.14
CA PHE A 139 -16.61 21.86 11.09
C PHE A 139 -16.74 20.41 11.57
N GLY A 140 -15.90 19.51 11.07
CA GLY A 140 -15.91 18.09 11.42
C GLY A 140 -16.04 17.16 10.22
N LYS A 141 -16.26 15.88 10.53
CA LYS A 141 -16.39 14.78 9.57
C LYS A 141 -17.85 14.55 9.20
N THR A 142 -18.09 14.32 7.91
CA THR A 142 -19.36 13.86 7.37
C THR A 142 -19.20 12.41 6.94
N GLU A 143 -20.03 11.51 7.48
CA GLU A 143 -20.02 10.08 7.15
C GLU A 143 -21.38 9.64 6.63
N LEU A 144 -21.38 8.93 5.51
CA LEU A 144 -22.55 8.35 4.86
C LEU A 144 -22.52 6.83 5.04
N LYS A 145 -23.55 6.30 5.71
CA LYS A 145 -23.80 4.85 5.83
C LYS A 145 -24.55 4.34 4.62
N GLY A 146 -25.39 5.17 4.03
CA GLY A 146 -26.21 4.85 2.88
C GLY A 146 -26.45 6.03 1.96
N ARG A 147 -27.00 5.74 0.77
CA ARG A 147 -27.37 6.75 -0.24
C ARG A 147 -28.42 7.72 0.30
N GLU A 148 -29.25 7.29 1.24
CA GLU A 148 -30.28 8.06 1.91
C GLU A 148 -29.73 9.17 2.83
N ASP A 149 -28.49 9.04 3.31
CA ASP A 149 -27.88 10.03 4.21
C ASP A 149 -27.57 11.34 3.48
N CYS A 150 -27.45 11.30 2.14
CA CYS A 150 -27.42 12.48 1.29
C CYS A 150 -28.67 13.38 1.41
N MET A 151 -29.77 12.87 1.99
CA MET A 151 -30.98 13.66 2.23
C MET A 151 -31.00 14.35 3.59
N ARG A 152 -30.17 13.93 4.54
CA ARG A 152 -30.29 14.30 5.97
C ARG A 152 -29.06 15.02 6.52
N ASP A 153 -27.87 14.53 6.17
CA ASP A 153 -26.66 14.78 6.98
C ASP A 153 -25.46 15.31 6.17
N ALA A 154 -25.63 15.61 4.87
CA ALA A 154 -24.52 15.89 3.95
C ALA A 154 -24.01 17.35 3.91
N GLY A 155 -24.31 18.19 4.90
CA GLY A 155 -23.69 19.52 5.07
C GLY A 155 -24.26 20.67 4.21
N PHE A 156 -23.47 21.73 4.05
CA PHE A 156 -23.87 22.97 3.36
C PHE A 156 -23.81 22.80 1.84
N GLY A 157 -24.95 22.50 1.20
CA GLY A 157 -25.07 22.42 -0.27
C GLY A 157 -26.09 21.38 -0.77
N VAL A 158 -26.40 20.38 0.04
CA VAL A 158 -27.45 19.37 -0.17
C VAL A 158 -28.88 19.86 0.11
N GLU A 159 -29.08 21.11 0.48
CA GLU A 159 -30.44 21.66 0.64
C GLU A 159 -31.18 21.73 -0.71
N SER A 160 -30.44 21.85 -1.81
CA SER A 160 -30.98 21.87 -3.18
C SER A 160 -31.16 20.47 -3.75
N ASP A 161 -32.18 20.29 -4.61
CA ASP A 161 -32.37 19.03 -5.36
C ASP A 161 -31.14 18.60 -6.16
N ALA A 162 -30.40 19.57 -6.70
CA ALA A 162 -29.18 19.33 -7.46
C ALA A 162 -28.06 18.81 -6.54
N GLY A 163 -27.84 19.43 -5.38
CA GLY A 163 -26.87 19.00 -4.39
C GLY A 163 -27.14 17.57 -3.90
N ARG A 164 -28.41 17.23 -3.62
CA ARG A 164 -28.80 15.86 -3.23
C ARG A 164 -28.49 14.84 -4.30
N LYS A 165 -28.82 15.13 -5.56
CA LYS A 165 -28.51 14.24 -6.69
C LYS A 165 -27.01 14.07 -6.90
N ASN A 166 -26.24 15.14 -6.71
CA ASN A 166 -24.77 15.08 -6.80
C ASN A 166 -24.17 14.21 -5.69
N CYS A 167 -24.60 14.39 -4.43
CA CYS A 167 -24.16 13.55 -3.32
C CYS A 167 -24.50 12.07 -3.57
N GLN A 168 -25.71 11.77 -4.04
CA GLN A 168 -26.11 10.39 -4.34
C GLN A 168 -25.26 9.76 -5.44
N ARG A 169 -25.01 10.51 -6.54
CA ARG A 169 -24.13 10.05 -7.61
C ARG A 169 -22.71 9.80 -7.09
N TRP A 170 -22.16 10.74 -6.33
CA TRP A 170 -20.84 10.61 -5.72
C TRP A 170 -20.78 9.38 -4.81
N TYR A 171 -21.79 9.13 -3.97
CA TYR A 171 -21.84 7.94 -3.11
C TYR A 171 -21.80 6.64 -3.94
N ASP A 172 -22.60 6.56 -5.01
CA ASP A 172 -22.61 5.39 -5.90
C ASP A 172 -21.25 5.19 -6.59
N GLU A 173 -20.58 6.28 -6.98
CA GLU A 173 -19.19 6.27 -7.48
C GLU A 173 -18.21 5.78 -6.41
N GLN A 174 -18.32 6.23 -5.16
CA GLN A 174 -17.47 5.77 -4.06
C GLN A 174 -17.65 4.29 -3.75
N VAL A 175 -18.88 3.75 -3.85
CA VAL A 175 -19.12 2.30 -3.70
C VAL A 175 -18.36 1.51 -4.76
N GLN A 176 -18.34 1.97 -6.02
CA GLN A 176 -17.56 1.33 -7.08
C GLN A 176 -16.05 1.51 -6.86
N TYR A 177 -15.60 2.74 -6.59
CA TYR A 177 -14.21 3.08 -6.30
C TYR A 177 -13.63 2.17 -5.20
N ARG A 178 -14.33 2.04 -4.08
CA ARG A 178 -13.88 1.24 -2.93
C ARG A 178 -13.77 -0.24 -3.26
N ARG A 179 -14.69 -0.77 -4.08
CA ARG A 179 -14.58 -2.15 -4.58
C ARG A 179 -13.29 -2.32 -5.36
N ASP A 180 -12.97 -1.42 -6.28
CA ASP A 180 -11.74 -1.52 -7.07
C ASP A 180 -10.47 -1.24 -6.24
N LEU A 181 -10.52 -0.30 -5.31
CA LEU A 181 -9.41 -0.03 -4.38
C LEU A 181 -9.06 -1.26 -3.53
N GLN A 182 -10.08 -1.97 -3.00
CA GLN A 182 -9.87 -3.21 -2.24
C GLN A 182 -9.13 -4.28 -3.06
N ARG A 183 -9.32 -4.30 -4.38
CA ARG A 183 -8.64 -5.27 -5.26
C ARG A 183 -7.13 -5.06 -5.31
N LEU A 184 -6.65 -3.84 -5.07
CA LEU A 184 -5.21 -3.53 -5.05
C LEU A 184 -4.47 -4.21 -3.88
N PHE A 185 -5.21 -4.73 -2.89
CA PHE A 185 -4.67 -5.45 -1.73
C PHE A 185 -4.61 -6.97 -1.91
N VAL A 186 -5.01 -7.47 -3.08
CA VAL A 186 -4.96 -8.87 -3.45
C VAL A 186 -4.21 -8.99 -4.76
N ARG A 187 -3.23 -9.88 -4.83
CA ARG A 187 -2.53 -10.20 -6.08
C ARG A 187 -3.09 -11.48 -6.67
N GLN A 188 -3.25 -11.49 -7.99
CA GLN A 188 -3.60 -12.69 -8.75
C GLN A 188 -2.62 -12.83 -9.91
N TRP A 189 -1.93 -13.96 -9.97
CA TRP A 189 -1.12 -14.33 -11.12
C TRP A 189 -1.81 -15.46 -11.88
N LEU A 190 -2.10 -15.21 -13.16
CA LEU A 190 -2.51 -16.21 -14.13
C LEU A 190 -1.24 -16.82 -14.73
N ILE A 191 -1.06 -18.13 -14.66
CA ILE A 191 0.20 -18.80 -14.97
C ILE A 191 -0.04 -19.95 -15.97
N SER A 192 0.78 -20.00 -17.03
CA SER A 192 0.70 -20.99 -18.10
C SER A 192 2.07 -21.62 -18.35
N GLY A 193 2.10 -22.87 -18.84
CA GLY A 193 3.33 -23.53 -19.27
C GLY A 193 3.89 -22.98 -20.58
N ALA A 194 5.19 -23.19 -20.81
CA ALA A 194 5.74 -23.10 -22.16
C ALA A 194 5.24 -24.31 -22.96
N GLY A 195 4.77 -24.11 -24.19
CA GLY A 195 4.36 -25.20 -25.07
C GLY A 195 5.45 -26.28 -25.23
N ILE A 196 5.07 -27.48 -25.68
CA ILE A 196 5.98 -28.63 -25.80
C ILE A 196 7.18 -28.27 -26.71
N GLY A 197 8.41 -28.29 -26.16
CA GLY A 197 9.65 -28.36 -26.97
C GLY A 197 10.81 -27.41 -26.65
N TYR A 198 10.67 -26.43 -25.75
CA TYR A 198 11.69 -25.39 -25.47
C TYR A 198 11.68 -25.02 -23.96
N PRO A 199 12.67 -24.27 -23.40
CA PRO A 199 12.94 -24.30 -21.96
C PRO A 199 11.70 -23.99 -21.10
N LEU A 200 11.58 -24.74 -19.99
CA LEU A 200 10.42 -24.94 -19.09
C LEU A 200 9.90 -23.67 -18.35
N GLN A 201 10.29 -22.47 -18.79
CA GLN A 201 9.87 -21.23 -18.14
C GLN A 201 8.39 -20.96 -18.44
N GLY A 202 7.57 -20.94 -17.39
CA GLY A 202 6.16 -20.60 -17.54
C GLY A 202 5.97 -19.12 -17.85
N HIS A 203 4.85 -18.80 -18.49
CA HIS A 203 4.37 -17.43 -18.66
C HIS A 203 3.47 -17.06 -17.51
N PHE A 204 3.48 -15.79 -17.10
CA PHE A 204 2.54 -15.29 -16.10
C PHE A 204 2.05 -13.88 -16.41
N PHE A 205 0.86 -13.57 -15.92
CA PHE A 205 0.24 -12.26 -15.99
C PHE A 205 -0.37 -11.91 -14.64
N GLU A 206 -0.06 -10.73 -14.10
CA GLU A 206 -0.88 -10.17 -13.02
C GLU A 206 -2.13 -9.54 -13.65
N ASP A 207 -3.31 -9.84 -13.09
CA ASP A 207 -4.58 -9.36 -13.65
C ASP A 207 -5.49 -8.66 -12.65
N TYR A 208 -5.70 -9.25 -11.48
CA TYR A 208 -6.74 -8.76 -10.57
C TYR A 208 -6.50 -7.33 -10.09
N ALA A 209 -5.29 -7.02 -9.62
CA ALA A 209 -4.93 -5.69 -9.17
C ALA A 209 -4.61 -4.78 -10.36
N PHE A 210 -3.96 -5.27 -11.42
CA PHE A 210 -3.60 -4.48 -12.60
C PHE A 210 -4.83 -3.91 -13.29
N THR A 211 -5.85 -4.73 -13.50
CA THR A 211 -7.12 -4.31 -14.09
C THR A 211 -7.86 -3.33 -13.18
N ALA A 212 -7.83 -3.53 -11.86
CA ALA A 212 -8.43 -2.59 -10.92
C ALA A 212 -7.70 -1.24 -10.91
N TYR A 213 -6.36 -1.23 -10.93
CA TYR A 213 -5.58 0.00 -11.00
C TYR A 213 -5.86 0.76 -12.29
N ALA A 214 -5.85 0.08 -13.44
CA ALA A 214 -6.18 0.69 -14.72
C ALA A 214 -7.60 1.29 -14.73
N GLY A 215 -8.57 0.58 -14.15
CA GLY A 215 -9.94 1.08 -13.97
C GLY A 215 -10.02 2.30 -13.04
N LEU A 216 -9.25 2.31 -11.96
CA LEU A 216 -9.14 3.43 -11.04
C LEU A 216 -8.55 4.66 -11.73
N SER A 217 -7.41 4.51 -12.42
CA SER A 217 -6.75 5.60 -13.14
C SER A 217 -7.60 6.15 -14.30
N ALA A 218 -8.42 5.32 -14.94
CA ALA A 218 -9.24 5.76 -16.07
C ALA A 218 -10.54 6.46 -15.66
N ASN A 219 -11.15 6.04 -14.54
CA ASN A 219 -12.50 6.46 -14.18
C ASN A 219 -12.56 7.37 -12.94
N PHE A 220 -11.49 7.42 -12.17
CA PHE A 220 -11.41 8.21 -10.93
C PHE A 220 -10.19 9.12 -10.98
N PHE A 221 -10.17 10.15 -10.15
CA PHE A 221 -9.14 11.19 -10.05
C PHE A 221 -7.72 10.61 -10.09
N HIS A 222 -7.12 10.55 -11.29
CA HIS A 222 -5.87 9.84 -11.52
C HIS A 222 -4.71 10.46 -10.74
N GLU A 223 -4.76 11.77 -10.54
CA GLU A 223 -3.86 12.55 -9.69
C GLU A 223 -3.87 12.14 -8.21
N LEU A 224 -4.95 11.52 -7.71
CA LEU A 224 -5.09 11.10 -6.31
C LEU A 224 -4.75 9.62 -6.08
N LEU A 225 -4.45 8.85 -7.13
CA LEU A 225 -4.07 7.45 -6.98
C LEU A 225 -2.54 7.35 -6.87
N PRO A 226 -1.98 6.99 -5.70
CA PRO A 226 -0.54 6.94 -5.53
C PRO A 226 0.09 5.90 -6.46
N ASN A 227 1.16 6.30 -7.17
CA ASN A 227 1.97 5.39 -8.00
C ASN A 227 2.48 4.18 -7.21
N LEU A 228 2.62 4.30 -5.88
CA LEU A 228 2.99 3.19 -5.01
C LEU A 228 2.01 2.00 -5.09
N LEU A 229 0.72 2.26 -5.34
CA LEU A 229 -0.30 1.21 -5.47
C LEU A 229 -0.30 0.52 -6.83
N GLN A 230 0.44 1.05 -7.81
CA GLN A 230 0.51 0.48 -9.15
C GLN A 230 1.15 -0.93 -9.09
N PRO A 231 0.45 -1.98 -9.54
CA PRO A 231 1.05 -3.29 -9.68
C PRO A 231 2.22 -3.22 -10.68
N LYS A 232 3.36 -3.81 -10.31
CA LYS A 232 4.56 -3.80 -11.14
C LYS A 232 4.51 -5.00 -12.08
N SER A 233 4.89 -4.79 -13.34
CA SER A 233 4.90 -5.86 -14.34
C SER A 233 6.09 -6.81 -14.22
N ASP A 234 7.22 -6.35 -13.65
CA ASP A 234 8.42 -7.14 -13.40
C ASP A 234 8.71 -7.18 -11.89
N ASP A 235 7.98 -8.05 -11.22
CA ASP A 235 8.07 -8.23 -9.78
C ASP A 235 9.13 -9.28 -9.37
N GLY A 236 9.91 -9.80 -10.32
CA GLY A 236 10.91 -10.85 -10.08
C GLY A 236 10.30 -12.23 -9.78
N LEU A 237 9.01 -12.43 -10.09
CA LEU A 237 8.33 -13.72 -10.01
C LEU A 237 8.98 -14.71 -10.99
N LYS A 238 9.16 -15.96 -10.55
CA LYS A 238 9.71 -17.04 -11.39
C LYS A 238 8.72 -18.19 -11.45
N VAL A 239 8.53 -18.75 -12.64
CA VAL A 239 7.67 -19.90 -12.89
C VAL A 239 8.41 -20.94 -13.70
N ASP A 240 8.36 -22.18 -13.23
CA ASP A 240 8.84 -23.35 -13.96
C ASP A 240 7.73 -24.40 -13.99
N ILE A 241 7.43 -24.96 -15.17
CA ILE A 241 6.40 -26.00 -15.35
C ILE A 241 7.00 -27.14 -16.17
N GLY A 242 6.88 -28.37 -15.66
CA GLY A 242 7.38 -29.57 -16.32
C GLY A 242 6.32 -30.67 -16.40
N GLY A 243 6.16 -31.28 -17.58
CA GLY A 243 5.26 -32.40 -17.76
C GLY A 243 5.67 -33.62 -16.93
N GLU A 244 4.69 -34.31 -16.34
CA GLU A 244 4.86 -35.67 -15.86
C GLU A 244 4.31 -36.63 -16.90
N GLY A 245 5.04 -37.69 -17.19
CA GLY A 245 4.50 -38.75 -18.03
C GLY A 245 5.14 -40.09 -17.75
N ARG A 246 4.55 -41.10 -18.38
CA ARG A 246 5.04 -42.46 -18.39
C ARG A 246 5.41 -42.82 -19.81
N HIS A 247 6.55 -43.46 -19.96
CA HIS A 247 6.89 -44.10 -21.22
C HIS A 247 6.13 -45.41 -21.29
N GLU A 248 5.23 -45.51 -22.27
CA GLU A 248 4.52 -46.74 -22.59
C GLU A 248 5.10 -47.33 -23.87
N THR A 249 5.42 -48.62 -23.82
CA THR A 249 5.88 -49.33 -25.02
C THR A 249 4.65 -49.71 -25.85
N LYS A 250 4.35 -48.94 -26.90
CA LYS A 250 3.28 -49.30 -27.83
C LYS A 250 3.74 -50.43 -28.77
N GLN A 251 2.81 -51.35 -29.05
CA GLN A 251 3.10 -52.50 -29.91
C GLN A 251 3.39 -52.09 -31.36
N VAL A 252 4.03 -53.04 -32.01
CA VAL A 252 4.91 -52.91 -33.15
C VAL A 252 4.15 -52.87 -34.48
N ILE A 253 4.43 -51.86 -35.31
CA ILE A 253 4.25 -51.97 -36.76
C ILE A 253 5.62 -52.35 -37.34
N ASN A 254 5.75 -53.52 -37.99
CA ASN A 254 6.97 -54.01 -38.67
C ASN A 254 8.21 -54.35 -37.79
N GLY A 255 8.04 -55.02 -36.65
CA GLY A 255 9.16 -55.48 -35.81
C GLY A 255 9.84 -54.41 -34.91
N ARG A 256 9.50 -53.12 -35.03
CA ARG A 256 10.07 -52.03 -34.20
C ARG A 256 9.10 -51.55 -33.12
N SER A 257 9.54 -51.58 -31.86
CA SER A 257 8.86 -50.91 -30.75
C SER A 257 9.25 -49.43 -30.72
N TYR A 258 8.30 -48.56 -30.37
CA TYR A 258 8.58 -47.18 -30.02
C TYR A 258 8.08 -46.89 -28.60
N GLN A 259 8.79 -46.03 -27.89
CA GLN A 259 8.35 -45.51 -26.59
C GLN A 259 7.43 -44.33 -26.88
N ASP A 260 6.16 -44.46 -26.51
CA ASP A 260 5.24 -43.34 -26.51
C ASP A 260 5.28 -42.68 -25.13
N PHE A 261 5.36 -41.35 -25.09
CA PHE A 261 5.33 -40.62 -23.84
C PHE A 261 3.89 -40.20 -23.57
N HIS A 262 3.21 -40.93 -22.68
CA HIS A 262 1.88 -40.53 -22.21
C HIS A 262 2.06 -39.55 -21.06
N GLN A 263 1.66 -38.30 -21.29
CA GLN A 263 1.63 -37.29 -20.24
C GLN A 263 0.50 -37.64 -19.24
N THR A 264 0.84 -37.77 -17.97
CA THR A 264 -0.08 -38.13 -16.88
C THR A 264 -0.31 -36.98 -15.90
N GLY A 265 0.19 -35.80 -16.22
CA GLY A 265 0.15 -34.64 -15.33
C GLY A 265 1.24 -33.62 -15.60
N TYR A 266 1.47 -32.74 -14.64
CA TYR A 266 2.59 -31.82 -14.61
C TYR A 266 2.98 -31.46 -13.18
N ARG A 267 4.21 -30.97 -13.05
CA ARG A 267 4.73 -30.30 -11.86
C ARG A 267 4.93 -28.84 -12.18
N PHE A 268 4.82 -28.02 -11.16
CA PHE A 268 5.20 -26.62 -11.25
C PHE A 268 5.95 -26.17 -10.01
N HIS A 269 6.76 -25.14 -10.19
CA HIS A 269 7.34 -24.34 -9.12
C HIS A 269 7.10 -22.87 -9.44
N ILE A 270 6.57 -22.14 -8.46
CA ILE A 270 6.36 -20.71 -8.51
C ILE A 270 7.12 -20.10 -7.33
N PHE A 271 7.94 -19.10 -7.61
CA PHE A 271 8.61 -18.30 -6.59
C PHE A 271 8.09 -16.86 -6.65
N ILE A 272 7.53 -16.39 -5.54
CA ILE A 272 7.00 -15.04 -5.36
C ILE A 272 7.93 -14.32 -4.37
N PRO A 273 8.77 -13.38 -4.82
CA PRO A 273 9.62 -12.63 -3.90
C PRO A 273 8.77 -11.69 -3.04
N TYR A 274 9.27 -11.30 -1.85
CA TYR A 274 8.53 -10.37 -0.97
C TYR A 274 8.19 -9.03 -1.65
N THR A 275 9.02 -8.57 -2.60
CA THR A 275 8.74 -7.34 -3.37
C THR A 275 7.50 -7.42 -4.25
N ALA A 276 7.02 -8.63 -4.55
CA ALA A 276 5.80 -8.90 -5.30
C ALA A 276 4.56 -9.07 -4.41
N PHE A 277 4.74 -9.05 -3.08
CA PHE A 277 3.64 -9.27 -2.16
C PHE A 277 2.63 -8.11 -2.20
N PRO A 278 1.35 -8.39 -1.92
CA PRO A 278 0.36 -7.35 -1.69
C PRO A 278 0.74 -6.47 -0.48
N PRO A 279 0.14 -5.28 -0.34
CA PRO A 279 0.32 -4.44 0.84
C PRO A 279 0.03 -5.21 2.14
N ALA A 280 0.86 -4.99 3.15
CA ALA A 280 0.75 -5.55 4.49
C ALA A 280 0.57 -4.44 5.54
N GLN A 281 -0.14 -4.75 6.64
CA GLN A 281 -0.24 -3.86 7.82
C GLN A 281 0.68 -4.28 8.96
N GLN A 282 1.08 -5.56 8.99
CA GLN A 282 1.86 -6.11 10.09
C GLN A 282 3.35 -5.90 9.82
N LEU A 283 4.02 -5.12 10.66
CA LEU A 283 5.48 -5.00 10.64
C LEU A 283 6.17 -6.35 10.87
N LYS A 284 5.52 -7.27 11.59
CA LYS A 284 5.95 -8.67 11.66
C LYS A 284 5.01 -9.55 10.83
N LEU A 285 5.26 -9.64 9.52
CA LEU A 285 4.49 -10.45 8.59
C LEU A 285 4.61 -11.93 8.96
N THR A 286 3.57 -12.44 9.61
CA THR A 286 3.49 -13.81 10.11
C THR A 286 2.46 -14.63 9.34
N ASP A 287 1.41 -13.97 8.87
CA ASP A 287 0.23 -14.59 8.28
C ASP A 287 0.06 -14.15 6.84
N LEU A 288 -0.36 -15.09 5.98
CA LEU A 288 -0.74 -14.87 4.60
C LEU A 288 -2.05 -15.60 4.30
N TYR A 289 -2.73 -15.16 3.25
CA TYR A 289 -3.95 -15.78 2.75
C TYR A 289 -3.68 -16.19 1.32
N LEU A 290 -3.63 -17.49 1.06
CA LEU A 290 -3.25 -18.07 -0.24
C LEU A 290 -4.35 -18.97 -0.77
N MET A 291 -4.64 -18.82 -2.07
CA MET A 291 -5.43 -19.79 -2.82
C MET A 291 -4.73 -20.08 -4.13
N VAL A 292 -4.50 -21.36 -4.39
CA VAL A 292 -4.05 -21.88 -5.68
C VAL A 292 -5.22 -22.58 -6.34
N ASP A 293 -5.54 -22.18 -7.56
CA ASP A 293 -6.49 -22.84 -8.44
C ASP A 293 -5.76 -23.43 -9.64
N VAL A 294 -6.26 -24.56 -10.13
CA VAL A 294 -5.79 -25.23 -11.34
C VAL A 294 -6.98 -25.44 -12.25
N PHE A 295 -6.87 -24.95 -13.48
CA PHE A 295 -7.90 -25.03 -14.49
C PHE A 295 -7.45 -25.96 -15.61
N GLY A 296 -8.35 -26.85 -16.01
CA GLY A 296 -8.26 -27.52 -17.29
C GLY A 296 -8.71 -26.59 -18.42
N SER A 297 -8.44 -26.98 -19.66
CA SER A 297 -8.98 -26.29 -20.84
C SER A 297 -10.51 -26.22 -20.86
N ALA A 298 -11.03 -25.09 -21.34
CA ALA A 298 -12.46 -24.87 -21.49
C ALA A 298 -13.03 -25.70 -22.66
N ALA A 299 -14.21 -26.28 -22.45
CA ALA A 299 -14.97 -26.85 -23.56
C ALA A 299 -15.37 -25.74 -24.56
N GLU A 300 -15.58 -26.12 -25.83
CA GLU A 300 -15.96 -25.19 -26.88
C GLU A 300 -17.17 -24.31 -26.46
N GLY A 301 -17.04 -23.00 -26.67
CA GLY A 301 -18.06 -22.00 -26.30
C GLY A 301 -18.09 -21.61 -24.82
N ARG A 302 -17.27 -22.23 -23.96
CA ARG A 302 -17.08 -21.79 -22.56
C ARG A 302 -15.88 -20.86 -22.43
N ARG A 303 -15.97 -19.96 -21.45
CA ARG A 303 -14.89 -19.00 -21.14
C ARG A 303 -13.84 -19.55 -20.18
N MET A 304 -14.17 -20.61 -19.44
CA MET A 304 -13.37 -21.17 -18.37
C MET A 304 -13.61 -22.67 -18.30
N GLY A 305 -12.53 -23.41 -18.10
CA GLY A 305 -12.60 -24.86 -17.92
C GLY A 305 -12.97 -25.27 -16.50
N GLU A 306 -12.99 -26.58 -16.32
CA GLU A 306 -13.23 -27.22 -15.03
C GLU A 306 -11.99 -27.02 -14.15
N TYR A 307 -12.18 -26.89 -12.83
CA TYR A 307 -11.11 -26.45 -11.95
C TYR A 307 -11.06 -27.18 -10.61
N SER A 308 -9.86 -27.22 -10.06
CA SER A 308 -9.60 -27.62 -8.68
C SER A 308 -9.05 -26.45 -7.89
N SER A 309 -9.45 -26.33 -6.63
CA SER A 309 -8.98 -25.26 -5.74
C SER A 309 -8.40 -25.83 -4.46
N THR A 310 -7.37 -25.17 -3.95
CA THR A 310 -6.93 -25.41 -2.56
C THR A 310 -7.92 -24.86 -1.52
N SER A 311 -8.86 -23.98 -1.89
CA SER A 311 -9.85 -23.44 -0.96
C SER A 311 -11.23 -24.10 -1.12
N ALA A 312 -11.72 -24.69 -0.03
CA ALA A 312 -13.08 -25.26 0.00
C ALA A 312 -14.20 -24.20 -0.05
N LYS A 313 -13.91 -22.94 0.30
CA LYS A 313 -14.91 -21.84 0.36
C LYS A 313 -14.62 -20.75 -0.67
N ARG A 314 -13.87 -21.10 -1.71
CA ARG A 314 -13.39 -20.22 -2.78
C ARG A 314 -14.38 -19.11 -3.16
N GLN A 315 -13.93 -17.87 -3.02
CA GLN A 315 -14.56 -16.71 -3.64
C GLN A 315 -13.46 -15.78 -4.18
N TRP A 316 -13.57 -15.40 -5.45
CA TRP A 316 -12.59 -14.54 -6.10
C TRP A 316 -12.39 -13.22 -5.36
N GLY A 317 -11.12 -12.86 -5.16
CA GLY A 317 -10.75 -11.60 -4.55
C GLY A 317 -11.23 -11.39 -3.11
N LYS A 318 -11.65 -12.45 -2.41
CA LYS A 318 -12.07 -12.39 -1.00
C LYS A 318 -11.10 -13.20 -0.13
N PRO A 319 -10.04 -12.56 0.40
CA PRO A 319 -8.99 -13.24 1.15
C PRO A 319 -9.47 -14.04 2.37
N ALA A 320 -10.55 -13.61 3.03
CA ALA A 320 -11.18 -14.37 4.11
C ALA A 320 -11.65 -15.78 3.71
N THR A 321 -11.74 -16.08 2.41
CA THR A 321 -12.06 -17.41 1.89
C THR A 321 -10.83 -18.22 1.47
N PHE A 322 -9.64 -17.64 1.48
CA PHE A 322 -8.40 -18.33 1.11
C PHE A 322 -7.89 -19.18 2.28
N ASN A 323 -6.87 -20.00 2.03
CA ASN A 323 -6.21 -20.73 3.11
C ASN A 323 -5.36 -19.77 3.94
N HIS A 324 -5.60 -19.75 5.25
CA HIS A 324 -4.77 -19.00 6.19
C HIS A 324 -3.46 -19.78 6.42
N LEU A 325 -2.37 -19.16 5.99
CA LEU A 325 -1.02 -19.67 6.08
C LEU A 325 -0.25 -18.93 7.17
N ARG A 326 0.47 -19.67 8.01
CA ARG A 326 1.44 -19.10 8.93
C ARG A 326 2.86 -19.36 8.42
N LEU A 327 3.62 -18.29 8.21
CA LEU A 327 5.04 -18.36 7.86
C LEU A 327 5.84 -18.95 9.03
N ALA A 328 6.64 -19.98 8.79
CA ALA A 328 7.51 -20.52 9.84
C ALA A 328 8.63 -19.55 10.24
N SER A 329 9.06 -18.67 9.34
CA SER A 329 9.94 -17.53 9.65
C SER A 329 9.22 -16.22 9.33
N PRO A 330 8.62 -15.56 10.32
CA PRO A 330 8.02 -14.24 10.13
C PRO A 330 9.04 -13.24 9.60
N ARG A 331 8.61 -12.33 8.72
CA ARG A 331 9.43 -11.20 8.28
C ARG A 331 9.17 -10.00 9.16
N THR A 332 10.24 -9.41 9.68
CA THR A 332 10.16 -8.17 10.46
C THR A 332 10.62 -7.00 9.62
N TYR A 333 9.79 -5.96 9.61
CA TYR A 333 10.03 -4.65 9.03
C TYR A 333 10.06 -3.63 10.17
N SER A 334 10.77 -2.53 9.97
CA SER A 334 10.73 -1.38 10.87
C SER A 334 10.36 -0.14 10.06
N ILE A 335 9.59 0.78 10.64
CA ILE A 335 9.37 2.09 10.02
C ILE A 335 10.40 3.02 10.63
N THR A 336 11.43 3.35 9.84
CA THR A 336 12.66 4.03 10.30
C THR A 336 13.45 3.28 11.38
N PRO A 337 14.71 3.64 11.64
CA PRO A 337 15.46 3.13 12.78
C PRO A 337 14.89 3.54 14.14
N CYS A 338 14.00 4.54 14.19
CA CYS A 338 13.38 5.00 15.44
C CYS A 338 12.15 4.16 15.85
N GLU A 339 11.80 3.09 15.13
CA GLU A 339 10.68 2.18 15.47
C GLU A 339 9.29 2.83 15.45
N ASN A 340 9.01 3.66 14.44
CA ASN A 340 7.68 4.26 14.27
C ASN A 340 6.59 3.17 14.15
N LYS A 341 5.42 3.45 14.72
CA LYS A 341 4.25 2.59 14.61
C LYS A 341 3.65 2.66 13.19
N PRO A 342 3.01 1.58 12.69
CA PRO A 342 2.32 1.57 11.41
C PRO A 342 0.94 2.24 11.52
N VAL A 343 0.92 3.50 11.95
CA VAL A 343 -0.28 4.33 12.04
C VAL A 343 -0.02 5.69 11.41
N GLN A 344 -1.08 6.27 10.84
CA GLN A 344 -1.13 7.66 10.40
C GLN A 344 -2.32 8.33 11.06
N THR A 345 -2.24 9.63 11.23
CA THR A 345 -3.26 10.43 11.88
C THR A 345 -3.87 11.40 10.87
N ASP A 346 -5.20 11.49 10.81
CA ASP A 346 -5.87 12.48 9.97
C ASP A 346 -5.83 13.90 10.59
N LEU A 347 -6.40 14.89 9.89
CA LEU A 347 -6.45 16.28 10.36
C LEU A 347 -7.28 16.47 11.65
N TYR A 348 -8.02 15.46 12.09
CA TYR A 348 -8.83 15.48 13.32
C TYR A 348 -8.18 14.74 14.48
N GLY A 349 -7.02 14.10 14.27
CA GLY A 349 -6.37 13.30 15.30
C GLY A 349 -6.78 11.82 15.32
N ASP A 350 -7.59 11.34 14.37
CA ASP A 350 -7.97 9.93 14.33
C ASP A 350 -6.84 9.08 13.74
N GLU A 351 -6.56 7.94 14.37
CA GLU A 351 -5.54 7.00 13.92
C GLU A 351 -6.09 6.00 12.89
N TYR A 352 -5.37 5.86 11.79
CA TYR A 352 -5.62 4.89 10.73
C TYR A 352 -4.44 3.93 10.64
N ARG A 353 -4.74 2.65 10.41
CA ARG A 353 -3.71 1.64 10.19
C ARG A 353 -3.00 1.90 8.87
N SER A 354 -1.68 1.95 8.92
CA SER A 354 -0.85 2.08 7.73
C SER A 354 -0.62 0.72 7.08
N TRP A 355 -0.44 0.78 5.77
CA TRP A 355 -0.05 -0.29 4.88
C TRP A 355 1.30 0.04 4.27
N PHE A 356 2.02 -1.00 3.87
CA PHE A 356 3.27 -0.88 3.13
C PHE A 356 3.43 -2.06 2.20
N PHE A 357 4.24 -1.90 1.15
CA PHE A 357 4.66 -3.01 0.31
C PHE A 357 5.87 -3.68 0.93
N PRO A 358 5.83 -5.00 1.19
CA PRO A 358 6.99 -5.72 1.69
C PRO A 358 8.20 -5.54 0.78
N THR A 359 9.36 -5.30 1.39
CA THR A 359 10.63 -5.06 0.69
C THR A 359 11.57 -6.26 0.80
N LYS A 360 12.73 -6.19 0.12
CA LYS A 360 13.79 -7.20 0.21
C LYS A 360 14.33 -7.28 1.66
N PRO A 361 14.82 -8.46 2.07
CA PRO A 361 15.48 -8.60 3.38
C PRO A 361 16.75 -7.75 3.49
N GLY A 362 17.19 -7.48 4.72
CA GLY A 362 18.43 -6.77 5.01
C GLY A 362 18.21 -5.28 5.22
N LYS A 363 19.08 -4.44 4.63
CA LYS A 363 19.02 -2.98 4.79
C LYS A 363 17.70 -2.37 4.28
N ASP A 364 17.03 -3.05 3.36
CA ASP A 364 15.77 -2.59 2.76
C ASP A 364 14.55 -2.90 3.64
N ALA A 365 14.70 -3.62 4.76
CA ALA A 365 13.61 -3.92 5.70
C ALA A 365 13.15 -2.70 6.52
N THR A 366 13.93 -1.61 6.48
CA THR A 366 13.56 -0.32 7.05
C THR A 366 12.75 0.48 6.05
N LEU A 367 11.46 0.64 6.32
CA LEU A 367 10.49 1.30 5.45
C LEU A 367 10.69 2.82 5.46
N GLN A 368 10.79 3.40 4.26
CA GLN A 368 10.83 4.85 4.02
C GLN A 368 9.45 5.44 3.70
N SER A 369 8.46 4.61 3.41
CA SER A 369 7.10 5.09 3.22
C SER A 369 6.08 4.05 3.66
N THR A 370 4.94 4.56 4.11
CA THR A 370 3.72 3.80 4.32
C THR A 370 2.56 4.59 3.70
N PHE A 371 1.39 3.99 3.62
CA PHE A 371 0.18 4.72 3.25
C PHE A 371 -1.00 4.27 4.11
N ALA A 372 -1.95 5.16 4.35
CA ALA A 372 -3.18 4.85 5.07
C ALA A 372 -4.39 5.20 4.20
N LEU A 373 -5.52 4.54 4.48
CA LEU A 373 -6.77 4.81 3.79
C LEU A 373 -7.59 5.79 4.65
N ILE A 374 -7.52 7.07 4.31
CA ILE A 374 -8.04 8.18 5.12
C ILE A 374 -9.08 8.95 4.29
N ASN A 375 -10.18 9.38 4.90
CA ASN A 375 -11.11 10.26 4.19
C ASN A 375 -10.49 11.65 3.98
N PRO A 376 -10.66 12.24 2.79
CA PRO A 376 -10.09 13.55 2.51
C PRO A 376 -10.72 14.58 3.44
N ALA A 377 -9.90 15.49 3.94
CA ALA A 377 -10.31 16.57 4.83
C ALA A 377 -9.61 17.86 4.44
N GLY A 378 -10.33 18.97 4.45
CA GLY A 378 -9.77 20.24 4.01
C GLY A 378 -10.70 21.41 4.27
N GLY A 379 -10.16 22.61 4.13
CA GLY A 379 -10.96 23.83 4.27
C GLY A 379 -12.01 23.97 3.19
N TYR A 380 -13.21 24.39 3.59
CA TYR A 380 -14.33 24.67 2.67
C TYR A 380 -14.79 23.46 1.84
N MET A 381 -14.43 22.24 2.25
CA MET A 381 -14.95 20.99 1.69
C MET A 381 -16.39 20.74 2.20
N TYR A 382 -17.32 21.60 1.78
CA TYR A 382 -18.70 21.56 2.26
C TYR A 382 -19.57 20.49 1.60
N ASP A 383 -19.18 20.06 0.40
CA ASP A 383 -19.89 19.08 -0.39
C ASP A 383 -19.05 17.82 -0.63
N ALA A 384 -19.74 16.75 -1.01
CA ALA A 384 -19.16 15.50 -1.46
C ALA A 384 -18.19 15.73 -2.63
N ALA A 385 -16.89 15.55 -2.38
CA ALA A 385 -15.82 15.77 -3.34
C ALA A 385 -14.66 14.79 -3.12
N GLY A 386 -13.86 14.57 -4.17
CA GLY A 386 -12.71 13.66 -4.13
C GLY A 386 -13.10 12.18 -4.02
N VAL A 387 -12.15 11.36 -3.57
CA VAL A 387 -12.33 9.92 -3.32
C VAL A 387 -12.41 9.63 -1.83
N SER A 388 -13.15 8.59 -1.44
CA SER A 388 -13.31 8.18 -0.04
C SER A 388 -13.17 6.66 0.11
N PRO A 389 -12.06 6.16 0.69
CA PRO A 389 -10.91 6.92 1.21
C PRO A 389 -9.93 7.36 0.11
N GLU A 390 -9.05 8.30 0.43
CA GLU A 390 -7.79 8.52 -0.28
C GLU A 390 -6.69 7.62 0.30
N ALA A 391 -5.75 7.19 -0.54
CA ALA A 391 -4.54 6.51 -0.09
C ALA A 391 -3.45 7.55 0.27
N SER A 392 -3.51 8.08 1.48
CA SER A 392 -2.58 9.09 1.98
C SER A 392 -1.21 8.48 2.27
N GLN A 393 -0.15 9.00 1.63
CA GLN A 393 1.21 8.50 1.80
C GLN A 393 1.94 9.25 2.92
N ALA A 394 2.51 8.53 3.88
CA ALA A 394 3.51 9.06 4.79
C ALA A 394 4.91 8.71 4.29
N LYS A 395 5.74 9.73 4.09
CA LYS A 395 7.17 9.58 3.79
C LYS A 395 7.97 9.80 5.07
N TYR A 396 8.89 8.90 5.33
CA TYR A 396 9.77 8.94 6.48
C TYR A 396 11.20 9.17 6.03
N PHE A 397 11.95 9.90 6.85
CA PHE A 397 13.35 10.21 6.62
C PHE A 397 14.09 10.11 7.95
N TRP A 398 15.40 9.89 7.89
CA TRP A 398 16.23 9.83 9.08
C TRP A 398 17.67 10.21 8.79
N LYS A 399 18.40 10.55 9.85
CA LYS A 399 19.82 10.91 9.78
C LYS A 399 20.58 10.26 10.93
N GLU A 400 21.60 9.49 10.59
CA GLU A 400 22.59 9.00 11.55
C GLU A 400 23.54 10.13 11.95
N LEU A 401 23.86 10.22 13.23
CA LEU A 401 24.66 11.26 13.84
C LEU A 401 26.03 10.71 14.24
N ALA A 402 27.01 11.62 14.35
CA ALA A 402 28.39 11.25 14.69
C ALA A 402 28.54 10.55 16.06
N ASN A 403 27.58 10.72 16.97
CA ASN A 403 27.54 10.05 18.27
C ASN A 403 26.80 8.70 18.24
N GLY A 404 26.49 8.16 17.06
CA GLY A 404 25.76 6.90 16.88
C GLY A 404 24.26 6.98 17.11
N ALA A 405 23.71 8.16 17.40
CA ALA A 405 22.26 8.34 17.46
C ALA A 405 21.67 8.47 16.05
N THR A 406 20.39 8.16 15.92
CA THR A 406 19.58 8.41 14.72
C THR A 406 18.42 9.33 15.07
N VAL A 407 18.15 10.32 14.24
CA VAL A 407 16.96 11.17 14.32
C VAL A 407 16.05 10.87 13.14
N CYS A 408 14.75 10.77 13.36
CA CYS A 408 13.77 10.39 12.34
C CYS A 408 12.62 11.40 12.25
N GLY A 409 12.01 11.49 11.07
CA GLY A 409 10.77 12.23 10.81
C GLY A 409 9.73 11.36 10.06
N PRO A 410 8.51 11.85 9.81
CA PRO A 410 8.08 13.24 10.01
C PRO A 410 7.67 13.56 11.45
N ASN A 411 7.27 12.57 12.25
CA ASN A 411 7.17 12.73 13.70
C ASN A 411 8.55 12.54 14.29
N LEU A 412 9.03 13.53 15.04
CA LEU A 412 10.40 13.56 15.53
C LEU A 412 10.65 12.40 16.49
N GLY A 413 11.41 11.45 15.98
CA GLY A 413 11.94 10.30 16.71
C GLY A 413 13.44 10.44 16.95
N TRP A 414 13.92 9.84 18.02
CA TRP A 414 15.34 9.73 18.34
C TRP A 414 15.66 8.34 18.86
N HIS A 415 16.77 7.77 18.39
CA HIS A 415 17.22 6.45 18.78
C HIS A 415 18.73 6.45 19.04
N LYS A 416 19.18 5.89 20.18
CA LYS A 416 20.62 5.67 20.48
C LYS A 416 20.77 4.47 21.41
N GLY A 417 21.36 3.39 20.90
CA GLY A 417 21.47 2.13 21.65
C GLY A 417 20.08 1.59 21.97
N ASP A 418 19.80 1.29 23.23
CA ASP A 418 18.50 0.76 23.65
C ASP A 418 17.44 1.84 23.92
N ILE A 419 17.78 3.12 23.74
CA ILE A 419 16.86 4.23 24.01
C ILE A 419 16.21 4.66 22.69
N SER A 420 14.90 4.47 22.57
CA SER A 420 14.07 5.09 21.54
C SER A 420 13.08 6.07 22.17
N THR A 421 12.87 7.22 21.55
CA THR A 421 11.89 8.22 21.99
C THR A 421 11.19 8.81 20.78
N HIS A 422 9.86 8.93 20.88
CA HIS A 422 9.03 9.67 19.93
C HIS A 422 8.47 10.89 20.64
N SER A 423 8.38 12.00 19.92
CA SER A 423 7.73 13.21 20.38
C SER A 423 6.52 13.53 19.51
N GLU A 424 5.68 14.43 20.00
CA GLU A 424 4.55 15.01 19.24
C GLU A 424 5.01 16.05 18.21
N PHE A 425 6.31 16.40 18.21
CA PHE A 425 6.83 17.41 17.30
C PHE A 425 6.95 16.86 15.89
N SER A 426 6.40 17.59 14.92
CA SER A 426 6.63 17.31 13.51
C SER A 426 7.91 18.02 13.04
N VAL A 427 8.65 17.32 12.19
CA VAL A 427 9.84 17.79 11.49
C VAL A 427 9.64 17.58 9.99
N ASN A 428 10.13 18.52 9.20
CA ASN A 428 10.10 18.46 7.75
C ASN A 428 11.45 17.99 7.22
N GLU A 429 11.43 17.22 6.12
CA GLU A 429 12.65 16.70 5.49
C GLU A 429 13.50 17.84 4.92
N LYS A 430 12.83 18.86 4.36
CA LYS A 430 13.47 20.07 3.84
C LYS A 430 14.19 20.77 5.00
N TYR A 431 15.50 20.96 4.83
CA TYR A 431 16.40 21.56 5.82
C TYR A 431 16.53 20.78 7.14
N PHE A 432 16.22 19.48 7.16
CA PHE A 432 16.42 18.62 8.32
C PHE A 432 17.91 18.44 8.65
N GLU A 433 18.34 19.10 9.72
CA GLU A 433 19.72 19.05 10.18
C GLU A 433 19.77 18.76 11.68
N ALA A 434 20.89 18.21 12.12
CA ALA A 434 21.13 17.93 13.52
C ALA A 434 22.55 18.33 13.89
N LYS A 435 22.70 18.84 15.11
CA LYS A 435 23.96 19.32 15.63
C LYS A 435 24.16 18.87 17.07
N ILE A 436 25.28 18.19 17.31
CA ILE A 436 25.66 17.75 18.65
C ILE A 436 26.42 18.89 19.34
N LEU A 437 25.97 19.26 20.52
CA LEU A 437 26.58 20.24 21.41
C LEU A 437 27.70 19.59 22.26
N PRO A 438 28.61 20.38 22.86
CA PRO A 438 29.72 19.84 23.66
C PRO A 438 29.30 18.98 24.86
N ASP A 439 28.09 19.18 25.38
CA ASP A 439 27.50 18.40 26.48
C ASP A 439 26.60 17.25 25.99
N GLU A 440 26.81 16.82 24.74
CA GLU A 440 26.12 15.73 24.04
C GLU A 440 24.63 15.95 23.75
N TRP A 441 24.06 17.10 24.11
CA TRP A 441 22.73 17.47 23.62
C TRP A 441 22.73 17.58 22.11
N THR A 442 21.63 17.19 21.47
CA THR A 442 21.45 17.31 20.02
C THR A 442 20.40 18.37 19.72
N LEU A 443 20.78 19.40 18.98
CA LEU A 443 19.83 20.33 18.37
C LEU A 443 19.37 19.76 17.03
N ILE A 444 18.07 19.82 16.74
CA ILE A 444 17.46 19.31 15.52
C ILE A 444 16.67 20.45 14.88
N ARG A 445 17.00 20.78 13.64
CA ARG A 445 16.38 21.85 12.84
C ARG A 445 15.30 21.27 11.96
N SER A 446 14.14 21.92 11.96
CA SER A 446 13.06 21.74 11.01
C SER A 446 12.74 23.08 10.36
N GLY A 447 12.86 23.15 9.04
CA GLY A 447 12.72 24.38 8.29
C GLY A 447 14.02 25.20 8.16
N PRO A 448 13.94 26.43 7.62
CA PRO A 448 12.69 27.17 7.47
C PRO A 448 11.84 26.67 6.30
N ASP A 449 10.52 26.73 6.47
CA ASP A 449 9.55 26.27 5.49
C ASP A 449 8.29 27.15 5.53
N THR A 450 7.51 27.07 4.46
CA THR A 450 6.24 27.78 4.32
C THR A 450 5.10 26.78 4.27
N TRP A 451 4.04 27.03 5.03
CA TRP A 451 2.80 26.28 4.99
C TRP A 451 1.61 27.20 5.26
N THR A 452 0.37 26.71 5.21
CA THR A 452 -0.81 27.51 5.53
C THR A 452 -1.21 27.35 6.99
N HIS A 453 -1.51 28.46 7.69
CA HIS A 453 -1.78 28.48 9.14
C HIS A 453 -2.80 27.44 9.60
N SER A 454 -3.81 27.18 8.77
CA SER A 454 -4.87 26.24 9.03
C SER A 454 -4.90 25.21 7.91
N GLN A 455 -4.68 23.94 8.25
CA GLN A 455 -4.92 22.82 7.32
C GLN A 455 -6.38 22.78 6.83
N PHE A 456 -7.31 23.33 7.63
CA PHE A 456 -8.70 23.54 7.26
C PHE A 456 -9.02 24.94 6.67
N GLY A 457 -8.00 25.75 6.40
CA GLY A 457 -8.13 27.07 5.78
C GLY A 457 -9.27 27.99 6.23
N SER A 458 -9.60 28.14 7.52
CA SER A 458 -10.75 28.99 7.88
C SER A 458 -10.48 30.51 7.76
N GLY A 459 -11.43 31.28 7.22
CA GLY A 459 -11.43 32.75 7.14
C GLY A 459 -10.64 33.35 5.96
N GLN A 460 -10.50 34.69 5.94
CA GLN A 460 -9.71 35.41 4.92
C GLN A 460 -8.22 35.05 4.95
N CYS A 461 -7.72 34.51 6.07
CA CYS A 461 -6.34 34.06 6.22
C CYS A 461 -6.15 32.54 6.23
N GLY A 462 -7.17 31.77 5.84
CA GLY A 462 -7.07 30.32 5.74
C GLY A 462 -5.93 29.82 4.85
N SER A 463 -5.57 30.63 3.85
CA SER A 463 -4.46 30.38 2.92
C SER A 463 -3.30 31.35 3.12
N CYS A 464 -3.25 32.09 4.24
CA CYS A 464 -2.10 32.95 4.52
C CYS A 464 -0.87 32.07 4.72
N PRO A 465 0.20 32.28 3.93
CA PRO A 465 1.43 31.55 4.12
C PRO A 465 2.00 31.91 5.49
N VAL A 466 2.52 30.91 6.18
CA VAL A 466 3.19 31.00 7.46
C VAL A 466 4.60 30.52 7.22
N VAL A 467 5.58 31.37 7.48
CA VAL A 467 6.94 30.87 7.64
C VAL A 467 7.04 30.24 9.02
N GLY A 468 7.59 29.04 9.07
CA GLY A 468 8.05 28.51 10.32
C GLY A 468 9.45 27.98 10.31
N PHE A 469 10.00 27.97 11.51
CA PHE A 469 11.34 27.51 11.79
C PHE A 469 11.37 27.02 13.22
N ASN A 470 11.66 25.73 13.38
CA ASN A 470 11.69 25.07 14.68
C ASN A 470 13.07 24.46 14.94
N LEU A 471 13.56 24.67 16.15
CA LEU A 471 14.68 23.90 16.70
C LEU A 471 14.19 23.13 17.90
N TYR A 472 14.55 21.85 17.95
CA TYR A 472 14.29 20.97 19.06
C TYR A 472 15.61 20.59 19.72
N ALA A 473 15.63 20.48 21.05
CA ALA A 473 16.77 19.99 21.80
C ALA A 473 16.45 18.59 22.35
N VAL A 474 17.32 17.63 22.05
CA VAL A 474 17.24 16.26 22.54
C VAL A 474 18.38 16.00 23.51
N SER A 475 18.03 15.63 24.73
CA SER A 475 19.02 15.28 25.76
C SER A 475 19.74 13.96 25.40
N PRO A 476 20.90 13.66 26.00
CA PRO A 476 21.54 12.35 25.87
C PRO A 476 20.68 11.16 26.31
N LYS A 477 19.59 11.42 27.06
CA LYS A 477 18.60 10.42 27.51
C LYS A 477 17.36 10.34 26.61
N GLY A 478 17.36 11.01 25.45
CA GLY A 478 16.24 10.99 24.50
C GLY A 478 15.10 11.97 24.81
N GLN A 479 15.14 12.72 25.92
CA GLN A 479 14.12 13.74 26.20
C GLN A 479 14.14 14.86 25.14
N VAL A 480 13.04 15.03 24.43
CA VAL A 480 12.87 16.04 23.39
C VAL A 480 12.12 17.25 23.95
N ARG A 481 12.57 18.48 23.63
CA ARG A 481 11.87 19.73 23.93
C ARG A 481 12.04 20.76 22.81
N SER A 482 11.11 21.70 22.68
CA SER A 482 11.29 22.86 21.82
C SER A 482 12.40 23.76 22.37
N ALA A 483 13.36 24.12 21.52
CA ALA A 483 14.46 25.03 21.82
C ALA A 483 14.23 26.43 21.19
N LEU A 484 13.63 26.47 20.00
CA LEU A 484 13.17 27.68 19.34
C LEU A 484 11.94 27.33 18.49
N LYS A 485 10.92 28.19 18.55
CA LYS A 485 9.75 28.10 17.67
C LYS A 485 9.48 29.48 17.09
N ILE A 486 9.63 29.60 15.79
CA ILE A 486 9.27 30.79 15.02
C ILE A 486 8.12 30.39 14.10
N GLU A 487 7.01 31.11 14.21
CA GLU A 487 5.88 31.05 13.28
C GLU A 487 5.47 32.49 13.00
N LYS A 488 5.42 32.88 11.72
CA LYS A 488 5.01 34.22 11.28
C LYS A 488 4.14 34.15 10.05
N ASP A 489 2.96 34.78 10.13
CA ASP A 489 2.07 34.93 8.99
C ASP A 489 2.66 35.95 8.00
N LEU A 490 2.68 35.58 6.72
CA LEU A 490 3.22 36.35 5.60
C LEU A 490 2.09 36.83 4.67
N SER A 491 1.06 37.48 5.21
CA SER A 491 -0.10 37.87 4.40
C SER A 491 0.11 39.14 3.58
N GLY A 492 1.12 39.97 3.92
CA GLY A 492 1.30 41.32 3.38
C GLY A 492 0.16 42.31 3.69
N GLN A 493 -0.92 41.86 4.35
CA GLN A 493 -2.12 42.65 4.61
C GLN A 493 -2.19 43.09 6.07
N GLY A 494 -2.76 44.27 6.33
CA GLY A 494 -2.99 44.77 7.69
C GLY A 494 -1.70 45.02 8.48
N GLY A 495 -0.59 45.32 7.78
CA GLY A 495 0.71 45.53 8.40
C GLY A 495 1.46 44.23 8.76
N LEU A 496 1.03 43.08 8.25
CA LEU A 496 1.78 41.84 8.30
C LEU A 496 2.89 41.83 7.24
N PRO A 497 4.01 41.12 7.48
CA PRO A 497 5.08 41.04 6.50
C PRO A 497 4.60 40.34 5.22
N GLY A 498 5.15 40.75 4.08
CA GLY A 498 4.92 40.08 2.79
C GLY A 498 5.98 39.02 2.49
N ASN A 499 7.14 39.08 3.16
CA ASN A 499 8.25 38.16 2.93
C ASN A 499 9.09 37.95 4.22
N ALA A 500 9.83 36.85 4.27
CA ALA A 500 10.77 36.53 5.34
C ALA A 500 12.06 35.90 4.81
N ASP A 501 13.16 36.10 5.53
CA ASP A 501 14.40 35.36 5.33
C ASP A 501 15.02 34.99 6.69
N LEU A 502 15.89 34.00 6.73
CA LEU A 502 16.64 33.61 7.93
C LEU A 502 18.14 33.58 7.67
N ALA A 503 18.91 34.09 8.61
CA ALA A 503 20.35 33.85 8.69
C ALA A 503 20.64 32.96 9.90
N ILE A 504 21.30 31.82 9.66
CA ILE A 504 21.68 30.86 10.69
C ILE A 504 23.20 30.80 10.73
N ASP A 505 23.81 31.19 11.85
CA ASP A 505 25.26 31.09 11.99
C ASP A 505 25.69 29.61 11.90
N PRO A 506 26.86 29.27 11.30
CA PRO A 506 27.29 27.88 11.15
C PRO A 506 27.42 27.14 12.48
N ASP A 507 27.73 27.86 13.56
CA ASP A 507 27.83 27.31 14.90
C ASP A 507 26.46 27.11 15.59
N TRP A 508 25.38 27.56 14.96
CA TRP A 508 23.99 27.60 15.45
C TRP A 508 23.82 28.43 16.73
N LYS A 509 24.82 29.20 17.18
CA LYS A 509 24.66 30.01 18.38
C LYS A 509 23.75 31.21 18.17
N ARG A 510 23.52 31.61 16.92
CA ARG A 510 22.73 32.79 16.58
C ARG A 510 21.89 32.53 15.34
N ILE A 511 20.64 32.99 15.40
CA ILE A 511 19.65 32.86 14.35
C ILE A 511 18.96 34.20 14.22
N THR A 512 18.95 34.78 13.02
CA THR A 512 18.31 36.07 12.76
C THR A 512 17.19 35.88 11.75
N LEU A 513 15.97 36.19 12.18
CA LEU A 513 14.80 36.27 11.31
C LEU A 513 14.71 37.69 10.75
N TYR A 514 14.58 37.83 9.44
CA TYR A 514 14.28 39.06 8.74
C TYR A 514 12.83 39.02 8.26
N LEU A 515 12.08 40.09 8.49
CA LEU A 515 10.71 40.24 8.03
C LEU A 515 10.60 41.51 7.21
N THR A 516 10.13 41.38 5.96
CA THR A 516 10.00 42.47 5.01
C THR A 516 8.53 42.84 4.86
N PHE A 517 8.23 44.13 5.00
CA PHE A 517 6.90 44.70 4.90
C PHE A 517 6.81 45.54 3.63
N ASP A 518 5.76 45.28 2.84
CA ASP A 518 5.42 46.10 1.68
C ASP A 518 4.70 47.36 2.17
N ASP A 519 5.35 48.51 2.03
CA ASP A 519 4.74 49.79 2.40
C ASP A 519 3.88 50.29 1.24
N TYR A 520 2.61 49.90 1.25
CA TYR A 520 1.64 50.31 0.23
C TYR A 520 1.19 51.78 0.37
N GLU A 521 1.44 52.43 1.51
CA GLU A 521 0.99 53.81 1.76
C GLU A 521 2.05 54.88 1.45
N ALA A 522 3.34 54.50 1.41
CA ALA A 522 4.41 55.41 1.04
C ALA A 522 4.58 55.51 -0.50
N ASN A 523 4.47 56.73 -1.05
CA ASN A 523 4.69 57.03 -2.48
C ASN A 523 6.07 56.62 -3.06
N ASP A 524 6.99 56.06 -2.26
CA ASP A 524 8.35 55.64 -2.64
C ASP A 524 8.52 54.11 -2.69
N HIS A 525 7.49 53.31 -2.38
CA HIS A 525 7.49 51.83 -2.45
C HIS A 525 8.72 51.12 -1.83
N LYS A 526 9.43 51.76 -0.88
CA LYS A 526 10.61 51.15 -0.27
C LYS A 526 10.16 50.13 0.76
N ALA A 527 10.42 48.86 0.47
CA ALA A 527 10.20 47.78 1.41
C ALA A 527 10.96 48.04 2.73
N ARG A 528 10.26 47.97 3.86
CA ARG A 528 10.86 48.12 5.18
C ARG A 528 11.14 46.73 5.74
N SER A 529 12.38 46.49 6.17
CA SER A 529 12.76 45.21 6.77
C SER A 529 13.10 45.38 8.25
N THR A 530 12.57 44.47 9.07
CA THR A 530 12.92 44.34 10.50
C THR A 530 13.69 43.04 10.71
N SER A 531 14.45 42.94 11.80
CA SER A 531 15.06 41.68 12.19
C SER A 531 14.91 41.38 13.68
N THR A 532 14.82 40.09 14.01
CA THR A 532 14.90 39.59 15.39
C THR A 532 15.99 38.53 15.46
N THR A 533 16.94 38.72 16.37
CA THR A 533 18.04 37.78 16.61
C THR A 533 17.80 36.97 17.87
N TYR A 534 17.97 35.66 17.75
CA TYR A 534 17.87 34.68 18.81
C TYR A 534 19.25 34.06 19.07
N CYS A 535 19.67 34.02 20.32
CA CYS A 535 20.95 33.46 20.75
C CYS A 535 20.72 32.19 21.58
N LEU A 536 21.57 31.19 21.37
CA LEU A 536 21.54 29.94 22.15
C LEU A 536 22.03 30.18 23.58
N GLU A 537 21.19 29.93 24.56
CA GLU A 537 21.49 29.95 25.99
C GLU A 537 21.20 28.58 26.62
N GLY A 538 22.26 27.79 26.86
CA GLY A 538 22.12 26.38 27.24
C GLY A 538 21.62 25.57 26.06
N HIS A 539 20.35 25.13 26.12
CA HIS A 539 19.70 24.31 25.08
C HIS A 539 18.42 24.94 24.53
N ALA A 540 18.23 26.23 24.76
CA ALA A 540 17.09 27.00 24.28
C ALA A 540 17.58 28.33 23.72
N TYR A 541 16.80 28.91 22.81
CA TYR A 541 17.13 30.19 22.21
C TYR A 541 16.34 31.30 22.90
N LYS A 542 17.01 32.43 23.16
CA LYS A 542 16.37 33.65 23.67
C LYS A 542 16.61 34.81 22.72
N LYS A 543 15.63 35.70 22.64
CA LYS A 543 15.78 36.96 21.89
C LYS A 543 16.92 37.76 22.51
N CYS A 544 17.93 38.08 21.71
CA CYS A 544 19.14 38.80 22.12
C CYS A 544 19.41 40.05 21.25
N GLY A 545 18.61 40.30 20.21
CA GLY A 545 18.71 41.50 19.38
C GLY A 545 17.45 41.76 18.56
N GLU A 546 17.24 43.00 18.16
CA GLU A 546 16.17 43.45 17.28
C GLU A 546 16.62 44.71 16.51
N SER A 547 16.15 44.87 15.28
CA SER A 547 16.37 46.08 14.46
C SER A 547 15.13 46.40 13.64
N GLU A 548 14.72 47.68 13.61
CA GLU A 548 13.59 48.17 12.80
C GLU A 548 13.98 48.51 11.36
N HIS A 549 15.29 48.61 11.08
CA HIS A 549 15.86 48.96 9.78
C HIS A 549 16.97 47.97 9.44
N ALA A 550 16.60 46.70 9.34
CA ALA A 550 17.53 45.64 8.99
C ALA A 550 17.76 45.58 7.48
N ASN A 551 18.97 45.21 7.05
CA ASN A 551 19.22 44.80 5.67
C ASN A 551 19.17 43.27 5.62
N PRO A 552 18.18 42.65 4.95
CA PRO A 552 18.17 41.21 4.76
C PRO A 552 19.39 40.76 3.92
N PRO A 553 19.79 39.48 4.01
CA PRO A 553 20.87 38.93 3.20
C PRO A 553 20.63 39.11 1.69
N GLU A 554 21.69 39.47 0.96
CA GLU A 554 21.69 39.53 -0.52
C GLU A 554 22.85 38.67 -1.07
N PRO A 555 22.57 37.56 -1.79
CA PRO A 555 21.24 37.01 -2.08
C PRO A 555 20.54 36.46 -0.82
N ALA A 556 19.21 36.30 -0.89
CA ALA A 556 18.42 35.68 0.17
C ALA A 556 18.94 34.27 0.47
N ASN A 557 19.02 33.89 1.75
CA ASN A 557 19.50 32.57 2.14
C ASN A 557 18.46 31.48 1.84
N PHE A 558 17.18 31.82 1.98
CA PHE A 558 16.05 30.92 1.73
C PHE A 558 15.04 31.60 0.78
N PRO A 559 15.32 31.62 -0.54
CA PRO A 559 14.49 32.33 -1.51
C PRO A 559 13.04 31.84 -1.57
N ASP A 560 12.80 30.58 -1.20
CA ASP A 560 11.49 29.94 -1.25
C ASP A 560 10.52 30.44 -0.15
N LEU A 561 11.00 31.17 0.87
CA LEU A 561 10.14 31.65 1.96
C LEU A 561 9.19 32.78 1.56
N GLY A 562 9.50 33.49 0.47
CA GLY A 562 8.70 34.61 -0.03
C GLY A 562 7.73 34.27 -1.15
N SER A 563 7.79 33.05 -1.68
CA SER A 563 6.93 32.60 -2.78
C SER A 563 6.13 31.40 -2.29
N PRO A 564 4.81 31.52 -2.03
CA PRO A 564 4.00 30.34 -1.77
C PRO A 564 4.09 29.40 -2.99
N GLU A 565 4.49 28.15 -2.76
CA GLU A 565 4.46 27.07 -3.77
C GLU A 565 3.02 26.70 -4.17
#